data_AF-A0A2J8LWF0-F1
#
_entry.id   AF-A0A2J8LWF0-F1
#
_cell.length_a   1.000
_cell.length_b   1.000
_cell.length_c   1.000
_cell.angle_alpha   90.00
_cell.angle_beta   90.00
_cell.angle_gamma   90.00
#
_symmetry.space_group_name_H-M   'P 1'
#
loop_
_entity.id
_entity.type
_entity.pdbx_description
1 polymer ?
#
loop_
_entity_poly.entity_id
_entity_poly.type
_entity_poly.pdbx_seq_one_letter_code
_entity_poly.pdbx_strand_id
1 'polypeptide(L)'
;MIAIYGTNFCTSARNAFFLLMRNIIRVAVLDKVTDFLFLLGKLLIVGSVGILAFFFFTHRIRIVQDTAPPLNYYWVPILTVIVGSYLIAHGFFSVYGMCVDTLFLCFCEDLERNDGSQERPYFMSPELRDILLKGSAEEGKRAEAEE
;
A
#
# COMPACT_ATOMS: atom_id res chain seq x y z
N MET A 1 18.61 -7.98 -14.57
CA MET A 1 19.17 -9.17 -15.26
C MET A 1 19.56 -8.97 -16.73
N ILE A 2 18.94 -8.06 -17.50
CA ILE A 2 19.38 -7.74 -18.89
C ILE A 2 20.85 -7.32 -18.97
N ALA A 3 21.27 -6.42 -18.08
CA ALA A 3 22.63 -5.90 -18.09
C ALA A 3 23.69 -6.91 -17.62
N ILE A 4 23.29 -8.08 -17.10
CA ILE A 4 24.21 -9.10 -16.57
C ILE A 4 24.22 -10.36 -17.44
N TYR A 5 23.10 -10.74 -18.06
CA TYR A 5 22.97 -11.98 -18.85
C TYR A 5 22.55 -11.78 -20.33
N GLY A 6 22.20 -10.56 -20.77
CA GLY A 6 21.85 -10.29 -22.17
C GLY A 6 20.55 -10.97 -22.65
N THR A 7 19.67 -11.36 -21.74
CA THR A 7 18.35 -11.96 -22.05
C THR A 7 17.23 -10.94 -21.85
N ASN A 8 16.18 -11.03 -22.67
CA ASN A 8 15.05 -10.08 -22.65
C ASN A 8 14.43 -9.91 -21.25
N PHE A 9 14.08 -8.67 -20.87
CA PHE A 9 13.57 -8.24 -19.55
C PHE A 9 12.51 -9.21 -19.01
N CYS A 10 11.55 -9.57 -19.86
CA CYS A 10 10.43 -10.42 -19.50
C CYS A 10 10.81 -11.87 -19.19
N THR A 11 11.93 -12.40 -19.71
CA THR A 11 12.31 -13.81 -19.52
C THR A 11 13.00 -14.00 -18.17
N SER A 12 13.86 -13.06 -17.80
CA SER A 12 14.50 -13.01 -16.49
C SER A 12 13.54 -12.60 -15.37
N ALA A 13 12.65 -11.63 -15.64
CA ALA A 13 11.56 -11.29 -14.71
C ALA A 13 10.62 -12.48 -14.50
N ARG A 14 10.32 -13.26 -15.55
CA ARG A 14 9.47 -14.45 -15.46
C ARG A 14 10.07 -15.55 -14.59
N ASN A 15 11.38 -15.80 -14.63
CA ASN A 15 12.00 -16.85 -13.81
C ASN A 15 12.13 -16.45 -12.32
N ALA A 16 12.47 -15.19 -12.02
CA ALA A 16 12.49 -14.68 -10.64
C ALA A 16 11.05 -14.58 -10.07
N PHE A 17 10.08 -14.15 -10.88
CA PHE A 17 8.65 -14.20 -10.56
C PHE A 17 8.16 -15.64 -10.36
N PHE A 18 8.73 -16.64 -11.05
CA PHE A 18 8.37 -18.06 -10.89
C PHE A 18 8.88 -18.67 -9.56
N LEU A 19 10.02 -18.19 -9.03
CA LEU A 19 10.55 -18.59 -7.72
C LEU A 19 9.79 -17.93 -6.56
N LEU A 20 9.38 -16.67 -6.72
CA LEU A 20 8.47 -15.97 -5.81
C LEU A 20 7.03 -16.50 -5.91
N MET A 21 6.63 -17.00 -7.07
CA MET A 21 5.32 -17.62 -7.34
C MET A 21 5.05 -18.87 -6.50
N ARG A 22 6.10 -19.57 -6.03
CA ARG A 22 5.93 -20.66 -5.05
C ARG A 22 5.41 -20.18 -3.69
N ASN A 23 5.51 -18.88 -3.41
CA ASN A 23 4.96 -18.18 -2.24
C ASN A 23 4.04 -17.02 -2.64
N ILE A 24 3.40 -17.09 -3.83
CA ILE A 24 2.48 -16.06 -4.33
C ILE A 24 1.35 -15.75 -3.35
N ILE A 25 0.98 -16.71 -2.51
CA ILE A 25 -0.06 -16.55 -1.51
C ILE A 25 0.30 -15.44 -0.52
N ARG A 26 1.56 -15.35 -0.06
CA ARG A 26 1.98 -14.31 0.91
C ARG A 26 2.10 -12.94 0.28
N VAL A 27 2.60 -12.89 -0.96
CA VAL A 27 2.68 -11.65 -1.74
C VAL A 27 1.28 -11.12 -2.03
N ALA A 28 0.38 -12.00 -2.48
CA ALA A 28 -1.02 -11.68 -2.69
C ALA A 28 -1.71 -11.28 -1.38
N VAL A 29 -1.40 -11.90 -0.24
CA VAL A 29 -1.95 -11.49 1.05
C VAL A 29 -1.45 -10.09 1.45
N LEU A 30 -0.16 -9.79 1.26
CA LEU A 30 0.41 -8.46 1.57
C LEU A 30 -0.19 -7.36 0.67
N ASP A 31 -0.35 -7.65 -0.62
CA ASP A 31 -1.01 -6.79 -1.59
C ASP A 31 -2.47 -6.52 -1.18
N LYS A 32 -3.22 -7.57 -0.81
CA LYS A 32 -4.61 -7.43 -0.33
C LYS A 32 -4.73 -6.71 1.00
N VAL A 33 -3.77 -6.88 1.91
CA VAL A 33 -3.72 -6.09 3.16
C VAL A 33 -3.46 -4.62 2.84
N THR A 34 -2.56 -4.33 1.90
CA THR A 34 -2.25 -2.97 1.47
C THR A 34 -3.47 -2.29 0.82
N ASP A 35 -4.18 -3.00 -0.05
CA ASP A 35 -5.46 -2.55 -0.62
C ASP A 35 -6.50 -2.24 0.46
N PHE A 36 -6.61 -3.11 1.47
CA PHE A 36 -7.52 -2.91 2.59
C PHE A 36 -7.13 -1.68 3.44
N LEU A 37 -5.83 -1.48 3.69
CA LEU A 37 -5.33 -0.30 4.41
C LEU A 37 -5.64 0.99 3.64
N PHE A 38 -5.50 0.99 2.31
CA PHE A 38 -5.87 2.14 1.49
C PHE A 38 -7.38 2.37 1.45
N LEU A 39 -8.19 1.32 1.45
CA LEU A 39 -9.65 1.44 1.58
C LEU A 39 -10.02 2.08 2.91
N LEU A 40 -9.48 1.59 4.02
CA LEU A 40 -9.70 2.16 5.35
C LEU A 40 -9.23 3.62 5.44
N GLY A 41 -8.07 3.92 4.86
CA GLY A 41 -7.54 5.29 4.80
C GLY A 41 -8.43 6.24 4.03
N LYS A 42 -8.93 5.82 2.85
CA LYS A 42 -9.90 6.59 2.05
C LYS A 42 -11.19 6.84 2.84
N LEU A 43 -11.74 5.81 3.48
CA LEU A 43 -12.96 5.92 4.28
C LEU A 43 -12.78 6.83 5.50
N LEU A 44 -11.64 6.75 6.18
CA LEU A 44 -11.33 7.62 7.32
C LEU A 44 -11.21 9.10 6.90
N ILE A 45 -10.50 9.39 5.81
CA ILE A 45 -10.32 10.76 5.33
C ILE A 45 -11.67 11.34 4.89
N VAL A 46 -12.39 10.63 4.03
CA VAL A 46 -13.69 11.10 3.52
C VAL A 46 -14.72 11.21 4.64
N GLY A 47 -14.76 10.25 5.56
CA GLY A 47 -15.67 10.26 6.71
C GLY A 47 -15.38 11.40 7.68
N SER A 48 -14.12 11.59 8.08
CA SER A 48 -13.75 12.67 8.99
C SER A 48 -13.99 14.06 8.38
N VAL A 49 -13.60 14.27 7.12
CA VAL A 49 -13.84 15.53 6.40
C VAL A 49 -15.33 15.78 6.19
N GLY A 50 -16.12 14.74 5.89
CA GLY A 50 -17.57 14.84 5.77
C GLY A 50 -18.27 15.21 7.08
N ILE A 51 -17.84 14.59 8.21
CA ILE A 51 -18.36 14.92 9.55
C ILE A 51 -18.02 16.37 9.91
N LEU A 52 -16.78 16.80 9.68
CA LEU A 52 -16.34 18.18 9.93
C LEU A 52 -17.12 19.19 9.06
N ALA A 53 -17.33 18.88 7.78
CA ALA A 53 -18.12 19.70 6.88
C ALA A 53 -19.58 19.81 7.35
N PHE A 54 -20.18 18.69 7.80
CA PHE A 54 -21.52 18.70 8.36
C PHE A 54 -21.64 19.59 9.59
N PHE A 55 -20.71 19.48 10.56
CA PHE A 55 -20.72 20.34 11.75
C PHE A 55 -20.50 21.82 11.42
N PHE A 56 -19.65 22.12 10.44
CA PHE A 56 -19.36 23.47 9.99
C PHE A 56 -20.57 24.13 9.31
N PHE A 57 -21.20 23.44 8.35
CA PHE A 57 -22.34 23.97 7.60
C PHE A 57 -23.68 23.91 8.35
N THR A 58 -23.80 23.09 9.39
CA THR A 58 -25.00 23.02 10.26
C THR A 58 -24.91 24.01 11.44
N HIS A 59 -23.94 24.94 11.44
CA HIS A 59 -23.83 26.01 12.44
C HIS A 59 -23.74 25.54 13.90
N ARG A 60 -23.31 24.30 14.15
CA ARG A 60 -23.20 23.74 15.51
C ARG A 60 -22.00 24.28 16.29
N ILE A 61 -21.16 25.11 15.65
CA ILE A 61 -19.95 25.71 16.22
C ILE A 61 -20.19 27.22 16.37
N ARG A 62 -20.31 27.71 17.61
CA ARG A 62 -20.60 29.13 17.94
C ARG A 62 -19.61 30.15 17.35
N ILE A 63 -18.42 29.72 16.93
CA ILE A 63 -17.32 30.57 16.46
C ILE A 63 -17.56 31.12 15.03
N VAL A 64 -18.43 30.48 14.23
CA VAL A 64 -18.67 30.83 12.81
C VAL A 64 -20.11 31.31 12.57
N GLN A 65 -20.85 31.55 13.66
CA GLN A 65 -22.26 31.89 13.57
C GLN A 65 -22.51 33.22 12.86
N ASP A 66 -21.56 34.16 12.97
CA ASP A 66 -21.67 35.52 12.41
C ASP A 66 -21.08 35.66 10.99
N THR A 67 -20.38 34.64 10.46
CA THR A 67 -19.65 34.77 9.18
C THR A 67 -20.39 34.18 7.98
N ALA A 68 -21.37 33.30 8.21
CA ALA A 68 -22.04 32.56 7.14
C ALA A 68 -23.51 32.98 7.00
N PRO A 69 -23.92 33.57 5.86
CA PRO A 69 -25.32 33.87 5.58
C PRO A 69 -26.15 32.57 5.54
N PRO A 70 -27.46 32.63 5.82
CA PRO A 70 -28.32 31.45 5.84
C PRO A 70 -28.30 30.77 4.46
N LEU A 71 -27.63 29.62 4.37
CA LEU A 71 -27.58 28.82 3.16
C LEU A 71 -28.87 28.00 3.05
N ASN A 72 -29.70 28.31 2.06
CA ASN A 72 -30.91 27.53 1.75
C ASN A 72 -30.60 26.07 1.35
N TYR A 73 -29.38 25.79 0.86
CA TYR A 73 -28.93 24.47 0.41
C TYR A 73 -27.56 24.10 0.98
N TYR A 74 -27.48 23.81 2.28
CA TYR A 74 -26.25 23.35 2.96
C TYR A 74 -25.74 21.98 2.48
N TRP A 75 -26.60 21.15 1.87
CA TRP A 75 -26.21 19.85 1.31
C TRP A 75 -25.25 19.94 0.12
N VAL A 76 -25.38 20.97 -0.72
CA VAL A 76 -24.55 21.14 -1.91
C VAL A 76 -23.06 21.32 -1.54
N PRO A 77 -22.67 22.27 -0.67
CA PRO A 77 -21.26 22.41 -0.30
C PRO A 77 -20.73 21.20 0.50
N ILE A 78 -21.56 20.54 1.32
CA ILE A 78 -21.16 19.30 2.01
C ILE A 78 -20.83 18.20 0.99
N LEU A 79 -21.70 17.98 -0.01
CA LEU A 79 -21.47 16.98 -1.05
C LEU A 79 -20.20 17.31 -1.85
N THR A 80 -19.99 18.58 -2.21
CA THR A 80 -18.78 19.03 -2.91
C THR A 80 -17.51 18.74 -2.11
N VAL A 81 -17.53 18.99 -0.79
CA VAL A 81 -16.39 18.70 0.09
C VAL A 81 -16.13 17.20 0.21
N ILE A 82 -17.18 16.37 0.33
CA ILE A 82 -17.06 14.91 0.37
C ILE A 82 -16.44 14.40 -0.94
N VAL A 83 -16.97 14.81 -2.09
CA VAL A 83 -16.45 14.40 -3.41
C VAL A 83 -15.02 14.88 -3.62
N GLY A 84 -14.72 16.14 -3.28
CA GLY A 84 -13.37 16.68 -3.38
C GLY A 84 -12.37 15.93 -2.50
N SER A 85 -12.74 15.62 -1.26
CA SER A 85 -11.90 14.85 -0.34
C SER A 85 -11.65 13.42 -0.84
N TYR A 86 -12.66 12.78 -1.46
CA TYR A 86 -12.52 11.46 -2.05
C TYR A 86 -11.55 11.48 -3.23
N LEU A 87 -11.65 12.46 -4.14
CA LEU A 87 -10.74 12.57 -5.28
C LEU A 87 -9.28 12.78 -4.84
N ILE A 88 -9.05 13.64 -3.85
CA ILE A 88 -7.72 13.89 -3.29
C ILE A 88 -7.17 12.63 -2.62
N ALA A 89 -7.96 11.98 -1.75
CA ALA A 89 -7.56 10.74 -1.09
C ALA A 89 -7.27 9.65 -2.10
N HIS A 90 -8.13 9.49 -3.12
CA HIS A 90 -7.93 8.52 -4.18
C HIS A 90 -6.63 8.75 -4.95
N GLY A 91 -6.35 9.99 -5.34
CA GLY A 91 -5.10 10.37 -6.01
C GLY A 91 -3.87 10.03 -5.17
N PHE A 92 -3.86 10.42 -3.90
CA PHE A 92 -2.75 10.14 -2.98
C PHE A 92 -2.52 8.64 -2.80
N PHE A 93 -3.56 7.88 -2.46
CA PHE A 93 -3.43 6.44 -2.24
C PHE A 93 -3.07 5.68 -3.53
N SER A 94 -3.43 6.17 -4.71
CA SER A 94 -3.01 5.56 -5.97
C SER A 94 -1.50 5.63 -6.17
N VAL A 95 -0.86 6.76 -5.84
CA VAL A 95 0.59 6.90 -5.94
C VAL A 95 1.27 6.03 -4.87
N TYR A 96 0.71 6.00 -3.66
CA TYR A 96 1.21 5.12 -2.60
C TYR A 96 1.19 3.65 -2.99
N GLY A 97 0.10 3.16 -3.61
CA GLY A 97 0.05 1.77 -4.09
C GLY A 97 1.14 1.46 -5.10
N MET A 98 1.34 2.33 -6.10
CA MET A 98 2.42 2.17 -7.08
C MET A 98 3.81 2.14 -6.45
N CYS A 99 4.04 2.95 -5.40
CA CYS A 99 5.28 2.92 -4.64
C CYS A 99 5.47 1.58 -3.92
N VAL A 100 4.42 1.02 -3.30
CA VAL A 100 4.48 -0.29 -2.64
C VAL A 100 4.80 -1.39 -3.63
N ASP A 101 4.16 -1.40 -4.81
CA ASP A 101 4.47 -2.35 -5.89
C ASP A 101 5.94 -2.27 -6.32
N THR A 102 6.44 -1.05 -6.49
CA THR A 102 7.83 -0.81 -6.90
C THR A 102 8.81 -1.27 -5.84
N LEU A 103 8.56 -0.97 -4.56
CA LEU A 103 9.38 -1.43 -3.44
C LEU A 103 9.39 -2.95 -3.37
N PHE A 104 8.23 -3.58 -3.57
CA PHE A 104 8.12 -5.03 -3.60
C PHE A 104 8.94 -5.64 -4.73
N LEU A 105 8.90 -5.04 -5.93
CA LEU A 105 9.72 -5.47 -7.07
C LEU A 105 11.23 -5.29 -6.80
N CYS A 106 11.64 -4.15 -6.26
CA CYS A 106 13.04 -3.89 -5.90
C CYS A 106 13.55 -4.89 -4.86
N PHE A 107 12.72 -5.21 -3.87
CA PHE A 107 13.01 -6.24 -2.89
C PHE A 107 13.21 -7.62 -3.54
N CYS A 108 12.31 -8.00 -4.45
CA CYS A 108 12.44 -9.25 -5.20
C CYS A 108 13.72 -9.30 -6.03
N GLU A 109 14.13 -8.19 -6.63
CA GLU A 109 15.40 -8.09 -7.38
C GLU A 109 16.63 -8.17 -6.46
N ASP A 110 16.55 -7.61 -5.25
CA ASP A 110 17.62 -7.67 -4.25
C ASP A 110 17.84 -9.10 -3.75
N LEU A 111 16.77 -9.85 -3.47
CA LEU A 111 16.84 -11.26 -3.08
C LEU A 111 17.50 -12.16 -4.13
N GLU A 112 17.34 -11.81 -5.40
CA GLU A 112 17.87 -12.60 -6.52
C GLU A 112 19.34 -12.25 -6.82
N ARG A 113 19.74 -10.99 -6.62
CA ARG A 113 21.10 -10.53 -6.89
C ARG A 113 22.07 -10.76 -5.75
N ASN A 114 21.57 -10.66 -4.53
CA ASN A 114 22.37 -10.73 -3.32
C ASN A 114 22.01 -12.01 -2.57
N ASP A 115 23.03 -12.68 -2.03
CA ASP A 115 22.87 -13.93 -1.28
C ASP A 115 23.00 -13.71 0.24
N GLY A 116 23.29 -12.48 0.65
CA GLY A 116 23.51 -12.11 2.05
C GLY A 116 24.93 -12.39 2.54
N SER A 117 25.84 -12.79 1.65
CA SER A 117 27.27 -12.94 1.96
C SER A 117 27.95 -11.59 2.18
N GLN A 118 29.16 -11.58 2.78
CA GLN A 118 29.93 -10.34 2.95
C GLN A 118 30.31 -9.69 1.61
N GLU A 119 30.37 -10.46 0.53
CA GLU A 119 30.67 -9.97 -0.82
C GLU A 119 29.42 -9.45 -1.55
N ARG A 120 28.23 -9.97 -1.21
CA ARG A 120 26.93 -9.56 -1.79
C ARG A 120 25.83 -9.48 -0.72
N PRO A 121 25.90 -8.47 0.17
CA PRO A 121 24.92 -8.30 1.23
C PRO A 121 23.56 -7.84 0.66
N TYR A 122 22.48 -8.17 1.36
CA TYR A 122 21.15 -7.63 1.06
C TYR A 122 21.10 -6.13 1.33
N PHE A 123 20.49 -5.36 0.41
CA PHE A 123 20.32 -3.91 0.52
C PHE A 123 18.89 -3.50 0.90
N MET A 124 17.94 -4.43 0.87
CA MET A 124 16.57 -4.23 1.33
C MET A 124 16.48 -3.88 2.83
N SER A 125 15.33 -3.36 3.26
CA SER A 125 15.13 -3.02 4.67
C SER A 125 15.15 -4.26 5.59
N PRO A 126 15.79 -4.15 6.77
CA PRO A 126 15.92 -5.27 7.69
C PRO A 126 14.57 -5.73 8.25
N GLU A 127 13.59 -4.84 8.45
CA GLU A 127 12.26 -5.26 8.95
C GLU A 127 11.53 -6.13 7.92
N LEU A 128 11.56 -5.73 6.64
CA LEU A 128 10.92 -6.46 5.56
C LEU A 128 11.61 -7.82 5.36
N ARG A 129 12.94 -7.85 5.48
CA ARG A 129 13.75 -9.06 5.39
C ARG A 129 13.35 -10.06 6.45
N ASP A 130 13.26 -9.61 7.70
CA ASP A 130 12.95 -10.47 8.83
C ASP A 130 11.51 -10.99 8.75
N ILE A 131 10.53 -10.17 8.35
CA ILE A 131 9.13 -10.60 8.21
C ILE A 131 9.00 -11.71 7.15
N LEU A 132 9.70 -11.58 6.03
CA LEU A 132 9.59 -12.53 4.91
C LEU A 132 10.47 -13.77 5.10
N LEU A 133 11.72 -13.64 5.55
CA LEU A 133 12.62 -14.79 5.78
C LEU A 133 12.20 -15.63 6.99
N LYS A 134 11.70 -15.00 8.06
CA LYS A 134 11.19 -15.73 9.24
C LYS A 134 9.98 -16.58 8.90
N GLY A 135 9.12 -16.09 8.00
CA GLY A 135 8.00 -16.88 7.48
C GLY A 135 8.45 -18.12 6.71
N SER A 136 9.55 -18.06 5.96
CA SER A 136 10.09 -19.22 5.20
C SER A 136 10.65 -20.31 6.13
N ALA A 137 11.29 -19.90 7.23
CA ALA A 137 11.81 -20.82 8.23
C ALA A 137 10.71 -21.55 9.02
N GLU A 138 9.56 -20.90 9.26
CA GLU A 138 8.41 -21.57 9.89
C GLU A 138 7.67 -22.52 8.96
N GLU A 139 7.59 -22.23 7.65
CA GLU A 139 7.00 -23.14 6.66
C GLU A 139 7.82 -24.43 6.50
N GLY A 140 9.15 -24.35 6.50
CA GLY A 140 10.01 -25.53 6.46
C GLY A 140 9.81 -26.44 7.69
N LYS A 141 9.73 -25.84 8.89
CA LYS A 141 9.46 -26.59 10.13
C LYS A 141 8.06 -27.22 10.17
N ARG A 142 7.08 -26.59 9.52
CA ARG A 142 5.70 -27.11 9.48
C ARG A 142 5.55 -28.24 8.47
N ALA A 143 6.27 -28.19 7.34
CA ALA A 143 6.36 -29.28 6.38
C ALA A 143 7.12 -30.50 6.95
N GLU A 144 8.20 -30.28 7.71
CA GLU A 144 8.94 -31.35 8.41
C GLU A 144 8.16 -31.96 9.60
N ALA A 145 7.13 -31.28 10.11
CA ALA A 145 6.28 -31.78 11.19
C ALA A 145 5.03 -32.54 10.68
N GLU A 146 4.76 -32.47 9.37
CA GLU A 146 3.67 -33.19 8.70
C GLU A 146 4.15 -34.44 7.93
N GLU A 147 5.46 -34.73 7.93
CA GLU A 147 6.09 -35.98 7.47
C GLU A 147 6.49 -36.88 8.65
#